data_AF-A0A0C2CMP8-F1
#
_entry.id   AF-A0A0C2CMP8-F1
#
_cell.length_a   1.000
_cell.length_b   1.000
_cell.length_c   1.000
_cell.angle_alpha   90.00
_cell.angle_beta   90.00
_cell.angle_gamma   90.00
#
_symmetry.space_group_name_H-M   'P 1'
#
loop_
_entity.id
_entity.type
_entity.pdbx_description
1 polymer ?
#
loop_
_entity_poly.entity_id
_entity_poly.type
_entity_poly.pdbx_seq_one_letter_code
_entity_poly.pdbx_strand_id
1 'polypeptide(L)'
;MTTGKEDVETTLVDYFIDTTCDDFVWEEENGLTPKSKDRRPPLQRSFVAKILHHFPQKRAGAPFSDEVLSLCMPKGLRFFTEKDVPLNITLHTFANIREDGSRINGTVMTFYEVGL
;
A
#
# COMPACT_ATOMS: atom_id res chain seq x y z
N MET A 1 26.01 31.13 -13.89
CA MET A 1 24.85 30.42 -13.35
C MET A 1 25.36 29.27 -12.52
N THR A 2 25.40 29.42 -11.20
CA THR A 2 25.84 28.37 -10.28
C THR A 2 24.65 27.45 -10.02
N THR A 3 24.65 26.27 -10.63
CA THR A 3 23.76 25.17 -10.24
C THR A 3 24.15 24.75 -8.83
N GLY A 4 23.42 25.26 -7.83
CA GLY A 4 23.51 24.76 -6.47
C GLY A 4 23.15 23.28 -6.48
N LYS A 5 24.10 22.41 -6.13
CA LYS A 5 23.76 21.05 -5.74
C LYS A 5 22.96 21.19 -4.46
N GLU A 6 21.66 20.92 -4.52
CA GLU A 6 20.88 20.69 -3.30
C GLU A 6 21.49 19.48 -2.60
N ASP A 7 22.04 19.68 -1.41
CA ASP A 7 22.53 18.60 -0.58
C ASP A 7 21.35 17.72 -0.19
N VAL A 8 21.29 16.52 -0.77
CA VAL A 8 20.26 15.53 -0.43
C VAL A 8 20.55 15.02 0.97
N GLU A 9 19.63 15.29 1.89
CA GLU A 9 19.71 14.81 3.27
C GLU A 9 19.74 13.27 3.30
N THR A 10 20.83 12.70 3.80
CA THR A 10 20.98 11.25 3.93
C THR A 10 20.27 10.76 5.18
N THR A 11 19.35 9.81 5.05
CA THR A 11 18.71 9.14 6.19
C THR A 11 18.76 7.63 6.05
N LEU A 12 18.46 6.93 7.15
CA LEU A 12 18.39 5.46 7.15
C LEU A 12 17.21 4.93 6.33
N VAL A 13 16.11 5.68 6.31
CA VAL A 13 14.87 5.34 5.59
C VAL A 13 14.36 6.61 4.91
N ASP A 14 13.96 6.49 3.64
CA ASP A 14 13.46 7.62 2.86
C ASP A 14 12.02 8.00 3.21
N TYR A 15 11.16 7.00 3.41
CA TYR A 15 9.78 7.18 3.82
C TYR A 15 9.19 5.92 4.49
N PHE A 16 8.16 6.13 5.30
CA PHE A 16 7.27 5.14 5.87
C PHE A 16 5.90 5.25 5.21
N ILE A 17 5.20 4.12 5.07
CA ILE A 17 3.84 4.06 4.54
C ILE A 17 2.95 3.19 5.43
N ASP A 18 1.72 3.67 5.62
CA ASP A 18 0.61 2.88 6.13
C ASP A 18 -0.36 2.65 4.99
N THR A 19 -0.69 1.39 4.72
CA THR A 19 -1.50 0.99 3.56
C THR A 19 -2.57 0.01 3.97
N THR A 20 -3.73 0.08 3.32
CA THR A 20 -4.83 -0.87 3.50
C THR A 20 -5.34 -1.38 2.15
N CYS A 21 -6.24 -2.36 2.19
CA CYS A 21 -7.05 -2.75 1.05
C CYS A 21 -8.51 -2.38 1.28
N ASP A 22 -9.00 -1.45 0.45
CA ASP A 22 -10.40 -1.05 0.45
C ASP A 22 -11.18 -1.77 -0.66
N ASP A 23 -12.48 -1.98 -0.44
CA ASP A 23 -13.41 -2.51 -1.44
C ASP A 23 -13.47 -1.56 -2.64
N PHE A 24 -13.06 -2.08 -3.80
CA PHE A 24 -13.07 -1.34 -5.06
C PHE A 24 -14.47 -1.41 -5.68
N VAL A 25 -15.16 -0.29 -5.65
CA VAL A 25 -16.46 -0.13 -6.27
C VAL A 25 -16.26 0.39 -7.69
N TRP A 26 -16.51 -0.47 -8.67
CA TRP A 26 -16.82 0.01 -10.01
C TRP A 26 -18.12 0.80 -9.91
N GLU A 27 -18.09 2.10 -10.21
CA GLU A 27 -19.33 2.81 -10.49
C GLU A 27 -19.91 2.18 -11.77
N GLU A 28 -20.89 1.30 -11.62
CA GLU A 28 -21.62 0.85 -12.81
C GLU A 28 -22.35 2.05 -13.39
N GLU A 29 -22.12 2.32 -14.68
CA GLU A 29 -22.76 3.34 -15.52
C GLU A 29 -24.31 3.22 -15.54
N ASN A 30 -24.87 2.15 -14.96
CA ASN A 30 -26.30 1.84 -14.96
C ASN A 30 -27.13 2.41 -13.79
N GLY A 31 -26.59 3.31 -12.96
CA GLY A 31 -27.40 4.07 -12.00
C GLY A 31 -28.07 3.25 -10.87
N LEU A 32 -27.65 1.99 -10.66
CA LEU A 32 -28.04 1.24 -9.46
C LEU A 32 -27.20 1.72 -8.27
N THR A 33 -27.89 2.37 -7.34
CA THR A 33 -27.34 2.98 -6.13
C THR A 33 -26.34 2.10 -5.35
N PRO A 34 -25.40 2.70 -4.58
CA PRO A 34 -24.43 2.02 -3.72
C PRO A 34 -25.02 1.16 -2.57
N LYS A 35 -26.34 0.90 -2.55
CA LYS A 35 -27.02 0.05 -1.56
C LYS A 35 -26.74 -1.45 -1.71
N SER A 36 -26.02 -1.88 -2.75
CA SER A 36 -25.61 -3.28 -2.95
C SER A 36 -24.30 -3.65 -2.23
N LYS A 37 -23.58 -2.67 -1.66
CA LYS A 37 -22.28 -2.86 -0.96
C LYS A 37 -22.33 -3.98 0.10
N ASP A 38 -23.41 -4.06 0.87
CA ASP A 38 -23.54 -5.03 1.97
C ASP A 38 -23.97 -6.44 1.56
N ARG A 39 -24.37 -6.66 0.30
CA ARG A 39 -24.95 -7.96 -0.10
C ARG A 39 -23.93 -8.99 -0.58
N ARG A 40 -22.74 -8.57 -1.03
CA ARG A 40 -21.72 -9.51 -1.51
C ARG A 40 -20.81 -9.93 -0.35
N PRO A 41 -20.53 -11.22 -0.16
CA PRO A 41 -19.53 -11.66 0.81
C PRO A 41 -18.14 -11.11 0.43
N PRO A 42 -17.23 -10.85 1.39
CA PRO A 42 -15.91 -10.27 1.13
C PRO A 42 -15.13 -10.99 0.03
N LEU A 43 -15.20 -12.32 -0.03
CA LEU A 43 -14.53 -13.13 -1.06
C LEU A 43 -15.03 -12.90 -2.50
N GLN A 44 -16.16 -12.23 -2.68
CA GLN A 44 -16.74 -11.89 -3.99
C GLN A 44 -16.58 -10.41 -4.35
N ARG A 45 -15.82 -9.66 -3.57
CA ARG A 45 -15.54 -8.23 -3.79
C ARG A 45 -14.19 -8.04 -4.45
N SER A 46 -14.03 -6.92 -5.14
CA SER A 46 -12.73 -6.49 -5.65
C SER A 46 -12.07 -5.60 -4.62
N PHE A 47 -10.76 -5.71 -4.44
CA PHE A 47 -10.03 -4.86 -3.48
C PHE A 47 -8.90 -4.15 -4.19
N VAL A 48 -8.67 -2.89 -3.80
CA VAL A 48 -7.55 -2.10 -4.27
C VAL A 48 -6.69 -1.69 -3.08
N ALA A 49 -5.38 -1.75 -3.24
CA ALA A 49 -4.46 -1.21 -2.24
C ALA A 49 -4.56 0.31 -2.23
N LYS A 50 -4.49 0.90 -1.04
CA LYS A 50 -4.60 2.34 -0.82
C LYS A 50 -3.61 2.77 0.25
N ILE A 51 -2.98 3.92 0.03
CA ILE A 51 -2.15 4.58 1.03
C ILE A 51 -3.07 5.34 1.98
N LEU A 52 -2.97 5.04 3.28
CA LEU A 52 -3.62 5.80 4.34
C LEU A 52 -2.76 7.00 4.72
N HIS A 53 -1.48 6.74 4.99
CA HIS A 53 -0.51 7.74 5.40
C HIS A 53 0.87 7.44 4.82
N HIS A 54 1.66 8.49 4.62
CA HIS A 54 3.09 8.38 4.36
C HIS A 54 3.85 9.50 5.07
N PHE A 55 5.08 9.21 5.48
CA PHE A 55 5.95 10.17 6.15
C PHE A 55 7.41 10.00 5.70
N PRO A 56 8.16 11.09 5.45
CA PRO A 56 7.72 12.48 5.43
C PRO A 56 6.83 12.75 4.21
N GLN A 57 5.98 13.79 4.29
CA GLN A 57 5.04 14.07 3.21
C GLN A 57 5.72 14.52 1.91
N LYS A 58 6.87 15.21 2.04
CA LYS A 58 7.73 15.66 0.95
C LYS A 58 9.18 15.56 1.37
N ARG A 59 10.05 15.18 0.44
CA ARG A 59 11.50 15.13 0.61
C ARG A 59 12.17 15.57 -0.70
N ALA A 60 13.19 16.41 -0.58
CA ALA A 60 14.01 16.80 -1.73
C ALA A 60 14.88 15.61 -2.17
N GLY A 61 14.98 15.38 -3.48
CA GLY A 61 15.82 14.33 -4.07
C GLY A 61 15.28 12.89 -3.96
N ALA A 62 14.27 12.63 -3.13
CA ALA A 62 13.66 11.30 -3.00
C ALA A 62 12.12 11.41 -2.91
N PRO A 63 11.43 11.56 -4.06
CA PRO A 63 9.97 11.61 -4.08
C PRO A 63 9.36 10.27 -3.68
N PHE A 64 8.23 10.34 -2.99
CA PHE A 64 7.40 9.16 -2.68
C PHE A 64 6.86 8.53 -3.97
N SER A 65 6.74 7.19 -3.99
CA SER A 65 6.27 6.41 -5.14
C SER A 65 5.23 5.41 -4.68
N ASP A 66 4.00 5.54 -5.19
CA ASP A 66 2.85 4.69 -4.88
C ASP A 66 2.92 3.30 -5.54
N GLU A 67 3.76 3.13 -6.57
CA GLU A 67 4.06 1.85 -7.22
C GLU A 67 4.43 0.73 -6.23
N VAL A 68 5.02 1.10 -5.08
CA VAL A 68 5.40 0.16 -4.01
C VAL A 68 4.20 -0.56 -3.40
N LEU A 69 2.97 -0.04 -3.54
CA LEU A 69 1.74 -0.69 -3.07
C LEU A 69 1.58 -2.10 -3.62
N SER A 70 1.90 -2.30 -4.90
CA SER A 70 1.81 -3.60 -5.57
C SER A 70 2.74 -4.65 -4.95
N LEU A 71 3.78 -4.20 -4.24
CA LEU A 71 4.80 -5.04 -3.61
C LEU A 71 4.51 -5.31 -2.13
N CYS A 72 3.46 -4.68 -1.56
CA CYS A 72 3.10 -4.81 -0.15
C CYS A 72 2.41 -6.13 0.20
N MET A 73 1.89 -6.89 -0.77
CA MET A 73 1.26 -8.19 -0.53
C MET A 73 1.61 -9.21 -1.62
N PRO A 74 2.84 -9.76 -1.62
CA PRO A 74 3.30 -10.70 -2.65
C PRO A 74 2.55 -12.03 -2.62
N LYS A 75 1.88 -12.36 -1.52
CA LYS A 75 1.04 -13.56 -1.36
C LYS A 75 -0.46 -13.29 -1.60
N GLY A 76 -0.80 -12.10 -2.06
CA GLY A 76 -2.18 -11.64 -2.25
C GLY A 76 -2.93 -11.36 -0.94
N LEU A 77 -4.15 -10.88 -1.09
CA LEU A 77 -5.06 -10.59 0.02
C LEU A 77 -5.65 -11.90 0.58
N ARG A 78 -5.69 -12.02 1.90
CA ARG A 78 -6.22 -13.21 2.60
C ARG A 78 -7.28 -12.77 3.59
N PHE A 79 -8.35 -13.55 3.68
CA PHE A 79 -9.46 -13.33 4.60
C PHE A 79 -9.49 -14.44 5.65
N PHE A 80 -9.73 -14.04 6.88
CA PHE A 80 -9.91 -14.96 8.01
C PHE A 80 -11.19 -14.61 8.73
N THR A 81 -11.79 -15.61 9.37
CA THR A 81 -12.80 -15.36 10.38
C THR A 81 -12.11 -14.87 11.67
N GLU A 82 -12.84 -14.21 12.56
CA GLU A 82 -12.33 -13.77 13.86
C GLU A 82 -11.73 -14.94 14.68
N LYS A 83 -12.25 -16.16 14.48
CA LYS A 83 -11.80 -17.35 15.20
C LYS A 83 -10.46 -17.89 14.70
N ASP A 84 -10.12 -17.65 13.44
CA ASP A 84 -8.99 -18.26 12.75
C ASP A 84 -7.93 -17.24 12.33
N VAL A 85 -8.08 -15.96 12.70
CA VAL A 85 -7.17 -14.90 12.30
C VAL A 85 -5.78 -15.14 12.91
N PRO A 86 -4.71 -15.19 12.11
CA PRO A 86 -3.37 -15.32 12.63
C PRO A 86 -2.98 -14.09 13.44
N LEU A 87 -2.52 -14.29 14.67
CA LEU A 87 -2.02 -13.22 15.53
C LEU A 87 -0.58 -12.80 15.18
N ASN A 88 0.12 -13.60 14.38
CA ASN A 88 1.48 -13.30 13.97
C ASN A 88 1.52 -12.32 12.81
N ILE A 89 2.40 -11.33 12.91
CA ILE A 89 2.74 -10.46 11.77
C ILE A 89 3.47 -11.27 10.70
N THR A 90 3.33 -10.83 9.44
CA THR A 90 4.16 -11.32 8.32
C THR A 90 5.13 -10.22 7.93
N LEU A 91 6.40 -10.60 7.72
CA LEU A 91 7.44 -9.70 7.24
C LEU A 91 7.94 -10.18 5.87
N HIS A 92 8.16 -9.26 4.94
CA HIS A 92 8.94 -9.51 3.74
C HIS A 92 9.66 -8.25 3.29
N THR A 93 10.65 -8.45 2.42
CA THR A 93 11.43 -7.39 1.79
C THR A 93 11.23 -7.42 0.29
N PHE A 94 11.36 -6.28 -0.36
CA PHE A 94 11.33 -6.18 -1.82
C PHE A 94 12.41 -5.23 -2.34
N ALA A 95 12.71 -5.36 -3.64
CA ALA A 95 13.46 -4.40 -4.41
C ALA A 95 12.66 -4.05 -5.67
N ASN A 96 12.37 -2.76 -5.87
CA ASN A 96 11.79 -2.23 -7.10
C ASN A 96 12.90 -1.59 -7.91
N ILE A 97 13.22 -2.16 -9.08
CA ILE A 97 14.21 -1.63 -10.02
C ILE A 97 13.43 -1.00 -11.16
N ARG A 98 13.60 0.30 -11.36
CA ARG A 98 12.94 1.06 -12.42
C ARG A 98 13.72 0.99 -13.73
N GLU A 99 13.08 1.41 -14.81
CA GLU A 99 13.67 1.42 -16.15
C GLU A 99 14.91 2.32 -16.27
N ASP A 100 14.96 3.41 -15.49
CA ASP A 100 16.13 4.30 -15.41
C ASP A 100 17.30 3.72 -14.60
N GLY A 101 17.15 2.49 -14.08
CA GLY A 101 18.13 1.81 -13.25
C GLY A 101 18.09 2.23 -11.77
N SER A 102 17.23 3.18 -11.40
CA SER A 102 17.01 3.53 -9.99
C SER A 102 16.39 2.37 -9.23
N ARG A 103 16.66 2.31 -7.91
CA ARG A 103 16.23 1.20 -7.07
C ARG A 103 15.63 1.70 -5.76
N ILE A 104 14.47 1.17 -5.41
CA ILE A 104 13.85 1.30 -4.10
C ILE A 104 13.92 -0.04 -3.40
N ASN A 105 14.34 -0.06 -2.14
CA ASN A 105 14.23 -1.22 -1.27
C ASN A 105 13.16 -0.95 -0.21
N GLY A 106 12.40 -1.97 0.14
CA GLY A 106 11.39 -1.85 1.16
C GLY A 106 11.33 -3.07 2.07
N THR A 107 10.87 -2.84 3.30
CA THR A 107 10.47 -3.87 4.24
C THR A 107 9.00 -3.64 4.57
N VAL A 108 8.21 -4.70 4.51
CA VAL A 108 6.76 -4.64 4.72
C VAL A 108 6.42 -5.49 5.91
N MET A 109 5.57 -4.93 6.78
CA MET A 109 4.96 -5.63 7.90
C MET A 109 3.46 -5.68 7.68
N THR A 110 2.92 -6.89 7.53
CA THR A 110 1.49 -7.12 7.33
C THR A 110 0.90 -7.74 8.60
N PHE A 111 -0.22 -7.19 9.05
CA PHE A 111 -1.03 -7.70 10.14
C PHE A 111 -2.51 -7.67 9.74
N TYR A 112 -3.32 -8.44 10.44
CA TYR A 112 -4.77 -8.46 10.22
C TYR A 112 -5.44 -7.42 11.10
N GLU A 113 -6.34 -6.64 10.51
CA GLU A 113 -7.25 -5.81 11.29
C GLU A 113 -8.28 -6.71 11.98
N VAL A 114 -8.45 -6.51 13.29
CA VAL A 114 -9.53 -7.15 14.05
C VAL A 114 -10.65 -6.12 14.13
N GLY A 115 -11.77 -6.39 13.45
CA GLY A 115 -12.96 -5.55 13.56
C GLY A 115 -13.47 -5.56 14.99
N LEU A 116 -13.52 -4.40 15.63
CA LEU A 116 -14.14 -4.20 16.94
C LEU A 116 -15.67 -4.12 16.84
#